data_AF-A0A6P0WPL8-F1
#
_entry.id   AF-A0A6P0WPL8-F1
#
_cell.length_a   1.000
_cell.length_b   1.000
_cell.length_c   1.000
_cell.angle_alpha   90.00
_cell.angle_beta   90.00
_cell.angle_gamma   90.00
#
_symmetry.space_group_name_H-M   'P 1'
#
loop_
_entity.id
_entity.type
_entity.pdbx_description
1 polymer ?
#
loop_
_entity_poly.entity_id
_entity_poly.type
_entity_poly.pdbx_seq_one_letter_code
_entity_poly.pdbx_strand_id
1 'polypeptide(L)' 'LILYAADYPMFDPAIIPDLQATCAENSALDLLLTAHGGHVGYISSKVCQRQIQDPDCWWAWNRVLQWFDGKHSYLAP' A
#
# COMPACT_ATOMS: atom_id res chain seq x y z
N LEU A 1 -3.68 6.17 -7.97
CA LEU A 1 -3.37 5.29 -6.82
C LEU A 1 -1.97 4.71 -6.94
N ILE A 2 -1.15 4.92 -5.92
CA ILE A 2 0.14 4.27 -5.69
C ILE A 2 -0.04 3.42 -4.42
N LEU A 3 0.22 2.11 -4.54
CA LEU A 3 0.27 1.20 -3.40
C LEU A 3 1.73 0.92 -3.08
N TYR A 4 2.15 1.18 -1.84
CA TYR A 4 3.55 1.03 -1.46
C TYR A 4 3.68 0.34 -0.09
N ALA A 5 4.69 -0.52 0.04
CA ALA A 5 5.04 -1.17 1.30
C ALA A 5 6.46 -0.73 1.70
N ALA A 6 6.61 -0.26 2.94
CA ALA A 6 7.87 0.27 3.43
C ALA A 6 8.97 -0.79 3.56
N ASP A 7 8.59 -2.07 3.73
CA ASP A 7 9.51 -3.20 3.81
C ASP A 7 9.90 -3.79 2.45
N TYR A 8 9.56 -3.12 1.34
CA TYR A 8 9.87 -3.61 -0.01
C TYR A 8 11.39 -3.65 -0.26
N PRO A 9 12.00 -4.83 -0.46
CA PRO A 9 13.46 -4.99 -0.40
C PRO A 9 14.22 -4.39 -1.59
N MET A 10 13.54 -4.04 -2.69
CA MET A 10 14.22 -3.45 -3.85
C MET A 10 14.31 -1.93 -3.83
N PHE A 11 13.76 -1.26 -2.81
CA PHE A 11 13.77 0.21 -2.72
C PHE A 11 14.30 0.68 -1.37
N ASP A 12 15.04 1.79 -1.38
CA ASP A 12 15.53 2.43 -0.17
C ASP A 12 14.35 3.08 0.58
N PRO A 13 14.12 2.78 1.88
CA PRO A 13 13.08 3.42 2.68
C PRO A 13 13.17 4.95 2.72
N ALA A 14 14.35 5.53 2.46
CA ALA A 14 14.56 6.96 2.38
C ALA A 14 13.74 7.66 1.27
N ILE A 15 13.18 6.93 0.31
CA ILE A 15 12.26 7.50 -0.71
C ILE A 15 10.86 7.79 -0.18
N ILE A 16 10.47 7.21 0.97
CA ILE A 16 9.10 7.33 1.51
C ILE A 16 8.70 8.79 1.79
N PRO A 17 9.54 9.63 2.44
CA PRO A 17 9.22 11.04 2.64
C PRO A 17 8.99 11.79 1.32
N ASP A 18 9.81 11.53 0.30
CA ASP A 18 9.68 12.16 -1.02
C ASP A 18 8.39 11.72 -1.73
N LEU A 19 8.03 10.43 -1.63
CA LEU A 19 6.75 9.92 -2.13
C LEU A 19 5.56 10.60 -1.46
N GLN A 20 5.60 10.75 -0.14
CA GLN A 20 4.55 11.41 0.63
C GLN A 20 4.40 12.88 0.25
N ALA A 21 5.52 13.62 0.18
CA ALA A 21 5.53 15.03 -0.21
C ALA A 21 4.98 15.22 -1.64
N THR A 22 5.47 14.42 -2.59
CA THR A 22 5.05 14.51 -4.00
C THR A 22 3.56 14.23 -4.17
N CYS A 23 3.01 13.23 -3.46
CA CYS A 23 1.58 12.93 -3.54
C CYS A 23 0.72 13.96 -2.82
N ALA A 24 1.20 14.55 -1.73
CA ALA A 24 0.49 15.62 -1.02
C ALA A 24 0.34 16.90 -1.88
N GLU A 25 1.30 17.17 -2.76
CA GLU A 25 1.29 18.33 -3.65
C GLU A 25 0.50 18.11 -4.96
N ASN A 26 0.09 16.87 -5.25
CA ASN A 26 -0.61 16.52 -6.48
C ASN A 26 -1.92 15.77 -6.21
N SER A 27 -3.05 16.49 -6.30
CA SER A 27 -4.38 15.95 -6.06
C SER A 27 -4.83 14.85 -7.04
N ALA A 28 -4.11 14.62 -8.14
CA ALA A 28 -4.36 13.49 -9.03
C ALA A 28 -3.74 12.17 -8.53
N LEU A 29 -2.93 12.22 -7.46
CA LEU A 29 -2.21 11.07 -6.92
C LEU A 29 -2.74 10.69 -5.53
N ASP A 30 -3.35 9.51 -5.42
CA ASP A 30 -3.58 8.86 -4.14
C ASP A 30 -2.40 7.96 -3.76
N LEU A 31 -1.87 8.11 -2.54
CA LEU A 31 -0.84 7.22 -1.99
C LEU A 31 -1.42 6.42 -0.83
N LEU A 32 -1.25 5.09 -0.89
CA LEU A 32 -1.58 4.17 0.18
C LEU A 32 -0.32 3.41 0.59
N LEU A 33 0.19 3.75 1.77
CA LEU A 33 1.45 3.26 2.29
C LEU A 33 1.19 2.27 3.43
N THR A 34 1.90 1.16 3.43
CA THR A 34 1.79 0.12 4.46
C THR A 34 3.17 -0.17 5.03
N ALA A 35 3.24 -0.54 6.30
CA ALA A 35 4.50 -0.90 6.93
C ALA A 35 5.06 -2.21 6.37
N HIS A 36 4.18 -3.12 5.98
CA HIS A 36 4.52 -4.48 5.58
C HIS A 36 3.78 -4.95 4.33
N GLY A 37 4.34 -5.95 3.66
CA GLY A 37 3.69 -6.65 2.55
C GLY A 37 4.31 -6.36 1.18
N GLY A 38 5.54 -5.87 1.14
CA GLY A 38 6.30 -5.68 -0.09
C GLY A 38 6.50 -6.96 -0.90
N HIS A 39 6.89 -6.77 -2.16
CA HIS A 39 7.10 -7.78 -3.18
C HIS A 39 5.84 -8.60 -3.48
N VAL A 40 5.67 -9.74 -2.82
CA VAL A 40 4.50 -10.61 -2.91
C VAL A 40 4.01 -11.01 -1.51
N GLY A 41 4.37 -10.23 -0.47
CA GLY A 41 4.10 -10.55 0.93
C GLY A 41 2.63 -10.78 1.23
N TYR A 42 1.73 -9.96 0.66
CA TYR A 42 0.28 -10.15 0.78
C TYR A 42 -0.21 -11.49 0.22
N ILE A 43 0.35 -11.95 -0.90
CA ILE A 43 -0.11 -13.17 -1.60
C ILE A 43 0.53 -14.43 -1.02
N SER A 44 1.82 -14.36 -0.69
CA SER A 44 2.67 -15.55 -0.46
C SER A 44 3.01 -15.80 1.01
N SER A 45 2.72 -14.87 1.93
CA SER A 45 3.15 -14.95 3.33
C SER A 45 2.02 -14.77 4.33
N LYS A 46 1.66 -15.85 5.03
CA LYS A 46 0.76 -15.81 6.20
C LYS A 46 1.33 -14.99 7.35
N VAL A 47 2.65 -14.84 7.43
CA VAL A 47 3.30 -13.99 8.44
C VAL A 47 3.02 -12.52 8.13
N CYS A 48 3.19 -12.10 6.87
CA CYS A 48 2.88 -10.74 6.43
C CYS A 48 1.40 -10.42 6.62
N GLN A 49 0.49 -11.31 6.20
CA GLN A 49 -0.96 -11.15 6.41
C GLN A 49 -1.30 -10.91 7.90
N ARG A 50 -0.66 -11.65 8.81
CA ARG A 50 -0.84 -11.45 10.27
C ARG A 50 -0.26 -10.13 10.76
N GLN A 51 0.91 -9.72 10.28
CA GLN A 51 1.55 -8.45 10.68
C GLN A 51 0.75 -7.24 10.21
N ILE A 52 0.13 -7.35 9.03
CA ILE A 52 -0.71 -6.32 8.43
C ILE A 52 -2.14 -6.39 8.99
N GLN A 53 -2.44 -7.42 9.79
CA GLN A 53 -3.78 -7.70 10.33
C GLN A 53 -4.88 -7.78 9.26
N ASP A 54 -4.50 -8.07 8.02
CA ASP A 54 -5.41 -8.24 6.90
C ASP A 54 -5.23 -9.66 6.33
N PRO A 55 -6.23 -10.56 6.52
CA PRO A 55 -6.15 -11.91 6.01
C PRO A 55 -6.38 -11.99 4.49
N ASP A 56 -6.75 -10.89 3.85
CA ASP A 56 -7.03 -10.85 2.42
C ASP A 56 -5.74 -10.82 1.60
N CYS A 57 -5.46 -11.95 0.93
CA CYS A 57 -4.32 -12.03 0.02
C CYS A 57 -4.47 -11.16 -1.23
N TRP A 58 -5.69 -10.71 -1.53
CA TRP A 58 -6.01 -9.82 -2.65
C TRP A 58 -6.11 -8.35 -2.23
N TRP A 59 -5.62 -8.01 -1.03
CA TRP A 59 -5.69 -6.66 -0.45
C TRP A 59 -5.38 -5.53 -1.46
N ALA A 60 -4.25 -5.63 -2.18
CA ALA A 60 -3.84 -4.61 -3.14
C ALA A 60 -4.85 -4.45 -4.29
N TRP A 61 -5.36 -5.56 -4.83
CA TRP A 61 -6.37 -5.55 -5.88
C TRP A 61 -7.70 -4.98 -5.40
N ASN A 62 -8.10 -5.30 -4.17
CA ASN A 62 -9.33 -4.74 -3.59
C ASN A 62 -9.23 -3.22 -3.39
N ARG A 63 -8.04 -2.67 -3.08
CA ARG A 63 -7.83 -1.21 -3.05
C ARG A 63 -7.91 -0.57 -4.43
N VAL A 64 -7.38 -1.23 -5.46
CA VAL A 64 -7.51 -0.77 -6.85
C VAL A 64 -8.98 -0.71 -7.26
N LEU A 65 -9.77 -1.75 -6.96
CA LEU A 65 -11.20 -1.77 -7.27
C LEU A 65 -11.98 -0.71 -6.50
N GLN A 66 -11.70 -0.52 -5.21
CA GLN A 66 -12.30 0.55 -4.39
C GLN A 66 -11.99 1.95 -4.94
N TRP A 67 -10.77 2.13 -5.47
CA TRP A 67 -10.36 3.37 -6.11
C TRP A 67 -11.13 3.63 -7.40
N PHE A 68 -11.31 2.61 -8.25
CA PHE A 68 -12.16 2.72 -9.43
C PHE A 68 -13.62 3.05 -9.09
N ASP A 69 -14.14 2.50 -7.99
CA ASP A 69 -15.49 2.78 -7.48
C ASP A 69 -15.65 4.21 -6.90
N GLY A 70 -14.56 4.99 -6.77
CA GLY A 70 -14.57 6.31 -6.14
C GLY A 70 -14.77 6.29 -4.61
N LYS A 71 -14.58 5.13 -3.97
CA LYS A 71 -14.67 4.98 -2.51
C LYS A 71 -13.33 5.37 -1.88
N HIS A 72 -13.19 6.65 -1.51
CA HIS A 72 -11.96 7.18 -0.91
C HIS A 72 -11.72 6.78 0.57
N SER A 73 -12.55 5.90 1.13
CA SER A 73 -12.40 5.41 2.51
C SER A 73 -11.33 4.31 2.59
N TYR A 74 -10.07 4.66 2.35
CA TYR A 74 -8.96 3.73 2.51
C TYR A 74 -8.58 3.62 3.98
N LEU A 75 -9.11 2.61 4.67
CA LEU A 75 -8.52 2.21 5.95
C LEU A 75 -7.31 1.33 5.64
N ALA A 76 -6.12 1.94 5.64
CA ALA A 76 -4.89 1.17 5.83
C ALA A 76 -4.93 0.61 7.26
N PRO A 77 -4.75 -0.71 7.45
CA PRO A 77 -4.60 -1.29 8.78
C PRO A 77 -3.31 -0.80 9.46
#